data_AF-A0A7W4D7G9-F1
#
_entry.id   AF-A0A7W4D7G9-F1
#
_cell.length_a   1.000
_cell.length_b   1.000
_cell.length_c   1.000
_cell.angle_alpha   90.00
_cell.angle_beta   90.00
_cell.angle_gamma   90.00
#
_symmetry.space_group_name_H-M   'P 1'
#
loop_
_entity.id
_entity.type
_entity.pdbx_description
1 polymer ?
#
loop_
_entity_poly.entity_id
_entity_poly.type
_entity_poly.pdbx_seq_one_letter_code
_entity_poly.pdbx_strand_id
1 'polypeptide(L)'
;MPSEQGQTPDALRVMRCIHSRWPQIRSLLGVRPGDPKDHGTGRAVDVMIPNYFSPAGIALGTEIAEWARANAAALGVTYVIWREHLWSTAKADEGWRRCGQTASCYTGPDPSAAHLDHVHISVHGTQGTATTKAASGSVVLPVDRYRLTSRFGDTGPRWKKAHTGLDFAAPTGTPIKAITAGTITRTESAGAYGNLTTLTTSDGTVFYYAHQSAITVTVGQRVTAGTVIGSVGATGNVTGAHLHLEVRIGGTPTDPDRWLRTRGLTP
;
A
#
# COMPACT_ATOMS: atom_id res chain seq x y z
N MET A 1 -1.63 -6.07 5.19
CA MET A 1 -2.21 -6.00 6.56
C MET A 1 -3.12 -7.19 6.79
N PRO A 2 -3.37 -7.68 8.02
CA PRO A 2 -4.34 -8.76 8.27
C PRO A 2 -5.72 -8.50 7.65
N SER A 3 -6.11 -7.23 7.53
CA SER A 3 -7.37 -6.78 6.91
C SER A 3 -7.45 -6.92 5.39
N GLU A 4 -6.33 -7.17 4.69
CA GLU A 4 -6.30 -7.35 3.23
C GLU A 4 -6.53 -8.81 2.81
N GLN A 5 -6.47 -9.77 3.74
CA GLN A 5 -6.58 -11.19 3.43
C GLN A 5 -7.98 -11.53 2.92
N GLY A 6 -8.05 -12.16 1.74
CA GLY A 6 -9.30 -12.58 1.09
C GLY A 6 -10.08 -11.46 0.38
N GLN A 7 -9.57 -10.22 0.38
CA GLN A 7 -10.18 -9.11 -0.33
C GLN A 7 -9.98 -9.24 -1.84
N THR A 8 -10.99 -8.82 -2.60
CA THR A 8 -10.92 -8.71 -4.06
C THR A 8 -9.98 -7.57 -4.50
N PRO A 9 -9.43 -7.60 -5.72
CA PRO A 9 -8.58 -6.53 -6.24
C PRO A 9 -9.16 -5.11 -6.10
N ASP A 10 -10.45 -4.93 -6.37
CA ASP A 10 -11.12 -3.63 -6.21
C ASP A 10 -11.21 -3.20 -4.73
N ALA A 11 -11.50 -4.13 -3.82
CA ALA A 11 -11.55 -3.83 -2.38
C ALA A 11 -10.16 -3.46 -1.84
N LEU A 12 -9.11 -4.19 -2.26
CA LEU A 12 -7.72 -3.85 -1.95
C LEU A 12 -7.35 -2.46 -2.46
N ARG A 13 -7.82 -2.10 -3.65
CA ARG A 13 -7.60 -0.77 -4.21
C ARG A 13 -8.22 0.32 -3.36
N VAL A 14 -9.48 0.16 -2.95
CA VAL A 14 -10.17 1.08 -2.05
C VAL A 14 -9.39 1.22 -0.74
N MET A 15 -9.05 0.10 -0.08
CA MET A 15 -8.34 0.10 1.20
C MET A 15 -7.01 0.86 1.11
N ARG A 16 -6.21 0.62 0.06
CA ARG A 16 -4.91 1.28 -0.14
C ARG A 16 -5.04 2.76 -0.43
N CYS A 17 -6.01 3.16 -1.26
CA CYS A 17 -6.30 4.56 -1.53
C CYS A 17 -6.73 5.31 -0.25
N ILE A 18 -7.57 4.69 0.58
CA ILE A 18 -8.01 5.29 1.85
C ILE A 18 -6.84 5.44 2.82
N HIS A 19 -6.03 4.39 2.99
CA HIS A 19 -4.87 4.44 3.87
C HIS A 19 -3.87 5.53 3.48
N SER A 20 -3.64 5.69 2.16
CA SER A 20 -2.74 6.72 1.63
C SER A 20 -3.28 8.14 1.82
N ARG A 21 -4.59 8.35 1.64
CA ARG A 21 -5.21 9.69 1.66
C ARG A 21 -5.61 10.17 3.05
N TRP A 22 -6.03 9.26 3.93
CA TRP A 22 -6.46 9.56 5.30
C TRP A 22 -5.70 8.68 6.30
N PRO A 23 -4.42 9.00 6.60
CA PRO A 23 -3.59 8.21 7.51
C PRO A 23 -4.12 8.16 8.95
N GLN A 24 -5.06 9.05 9.32
CA GLN A 24 -5.79 8.99 10.59
C GLN A 24 -6.79 7.82 10.68
N ILE A 25 -7.17 7.20 9.56
CA ILE A 25 -8.01 6.00 9.56
C ILE A 25 -7.14 4.80 9.98
N ARG A 26 -7.39 4.31 11.20
CA ARG A 26 -6.62 3.22 11.80
C ARG A 26 -7.23 1.84 11.58
N SER A 27 -8.52 1.77 11.27
CA SER A 27 -9.24 0.51 11.11
C SER A 27 -10.02 0.48 9.80
N LEU A 28 -9.70 -0.52 8.98
CA LEU A 28 -10.42 -0.89 7.77
C LEU A 28 -10.85 -2.34 7.94
N LEU A 29 -12.15 -2.58 8.08
CA LEU A 29 -12.69 -3.94 8.17
C LEU A 29 -13.04 -4.45 6.77
N GLY A 30 -12.93 -5.75 6.57
CA GLY A 30 -13.01 -6.38 5.27
C GLY A 30 -13.79 -7.69 5.31
N VAL A 31 -13.16 -8.77 4.85
CA VAL A 31 -13.78 -10.09 4.71
C VAL A 31 -14.40 -10.58 6.02
N ARG A 32 -15.64 -11.10 5.94
CA ARG A 32 -16.32 -11.82 7.03
C ARG A 32 -16.73 -13.21 6.52
N PRO A 33 -15.91 -14.26 6.75
CA PRO A 33 -16.21 -15.60 6.23
C PRO A 33 -17.59 -16.10 6.66
N GLY A 34 -18.37 -16.63 5.73
CA GLY A 34 -19.73 -17.11 5.97
C GLY A 34 -20.83 -16.05 5.87
N ASP A 35 -20.49 -14.76 5.69
CA ASP A 35 -21.48 -13.73 5.37
C ASP A 35 -21.99 -13.92 3.92
N PRO A 36 -23.32 -14.04 3.68
CA PRO A 36 -23.85 -14.23 2.33
C PRO A 36 -23.73 -12.98 1.44
N LYS A 37 -23.31 -11.83 1.98
CA LYS A 37 -23.22 -10.53 1.29
C LYS A 37 -21.79 -10.24 0.83
N ASP A 38 -21.54 -8.98 0.47
CA ASP A 38 -20.29 -8.52 -0.11
C ASP A 38 -19.07 -8.72 0.81
N HIS A 39 -19.25 -8.72 2.14
CA HIS A 39 -18.17 -9.07 3.07
C HIS A 39 -17.70 -10.53 2.96
N GLY A 40 -18.59 -11.50 2.72
CA GLY A 40 -18.17 -12.91 2.62
C GLY A 40 -17.45 -13.23 1.32
N THR A 41 -17.61 -12.37 0.31
CA THR A 41 -16.93 -12.48 -0.99
C THR A 41 -15.74 -11.53 -1.13
N GLY A 42 -15.36 -10.81 -0.07
CA GLY A 42 -14.25 -9.85 -0.08
C GLY A 42 -14.46 -8.64 -0.98
N ARG A 43 -15.72 -8.25 -1.19
CA ARG A 43 -16.14 -7.11 -2.01
C ARG A 43 -16.57 -5.91 -1.18
N ALA A 44 -16.43 -5.96 0.14
CA ALA A 44 -16.81 -4.87 1.04
C ALA A 44 -15.63 -4.37 1.88
N VAL A 45 -15.64 -3.05 2.13
CA VAL A 45 -14.69 -2.35 2.98
C VAL A 45 -15.48 -1.44 3.92
N ASP A 46 -15.31 -1.62 5.24
CA ASP A 46 -15.82 -0.70 6.24
C ASP A 46 -14.71 0.21 6.73
N VAL A 47 -14.89 1.51 6.54
CA VAL A 47 -13.95 2.55 6.93
C VAL A 47 -14.39 3.11 8.26
N MET A 48 -13.78 2.64 9.35
CA MET A 48 -14.18 3.03 10.70
C MET A 48 -13.82 4.49 10.97
N ILE A 49 -14.81 5.32 11.29
CA ILE A 49 -14.62 6.75 11.48
C ILE A 49 -14.28 7.05 12.94
N PRO A 50 -13.11 7.66 13.23
CA PRO A 50 -12.77 8.05 14.59
C PRO A 50 -13.71 9.17 15.07
N ASN A 51 -14.19 9.07 16.32
CA ASN A 51 -15.10 10.04 16.92
C ASN A 51 -16.33 10.35 16.03
N TYR A 52 -16.93 9.32 15.44
CA TYR A 52 -17.97 9.42 14.41
C TYR A 52 -19.22 10.25 14.78
N PHE A 53 -19.48 10.43 16.09
CA PHE A 53 -20.58 11.24 16.59
C PHE A 53 -20.26 12.75 16.61
N SER A 54 -18.98 13.11 16.54
CA SER A 54 -18.55 14.51 16.55
C SER A 54 -18.76 15.18 15.18
N PRO A 55 -18.93 16.51 15.11
CA PRO A 55 -18.99 17.22 13.83
C PRO A 55 -17.79 16.93 12.92
N ALA A 56 -16.59 16.82 13.48
CA ALA A 56 -15.37 16.49 12.72
C ALA A 56 -15.38 15.05 12.18
N GLY A 57 -15.85 14.08 12.98
CA GLY A 57 -16.03 12.70 12.53
C GLY A 57 -17.08 12.60 11.41
N ILE A 58 -18.21 13.30 11.56
CA ILE A 58 -19.26 13.37 10.53
C ILE A 58 -18.70 13.97 9.23
N ALA A 59 -17.95 15.06 9.32
CA ALA A 59 -17.32 15.70 8.16
C ALA A 59 -16.33 14.76 7.46
N LEU A 60 -15.48 14.06 8.23
CA LEU A 60 -14.50 13.11 7.70
C LEU A 60 -15.18 11.92 6.98
N GLY A 61 -16.18 11.30 7.60
CA GLY A 61 -16.92 10.22 6.96
C GLY A 61 -17.64 10.68 5.69
N THR A 62 -18.19 11.89 5.69
CA THR A 62 -18.82 12.49 4.51
C THR A 62 -17.82 12.72 3.39
N GLU A 63 -16.62 13.25 3.70
CA GLU A 63 -15.54 13.44 2.73
C GLU A 63 -15.14 12.10 2.07
N ILE A 64 -14.98 11.04 2.87
CA ILE A 64 -14.60 9.70 2.38
C ILE A 64 -15.72 9.11 1.51
N ALA A 65 -16.98 9.22 1.94
CA ALA A 65 -18.13 8.71 1.21
C ALA A 65 -18.29 9.40 -0.16
N GLU A 66 -18.17 10.73 -0.19
CA GLU A 66 -18.22 11.50 -1.44
C GLU A 66 -17.01 11.23 -2.34
N TRP A 67 -15.81 11.03 -1.77
CA TRP A 67 -14.66 10.61 -2.55
C TRP A 67 -14.89 9.24 -3.20
N ALA A 68 -15.40 8.26 -2.46
CA ALA A 68 -15.68 6.93 -3.01
C ALA A 68 -16.71 6.99 -4.15
N ARG A 69 -17.77 7.79 -3.97
CA ARG A 69 -18.77 8.08 -5.01
C ARG A 69 -18.15 8.75 -6.24
N ALA A 70 -17.38 9.82 -6.06
CA ALA A 70 -16.75 10.56 -7.15
C ALA A 70 -15.72 9.73 -7.95
N ASN A 71 -15.15 8.70 -7.32
CA ASN A 71 -14.15 7.81 -7.93
C ASN A 71 -14.72 6.43 -8.26
N ALA A 72 -16.05 6.26 -8.28
CA ALA A 72 -16.68 4.95 -8.31
C ALA A 72 -16.26 4.07 -9.49
N ALA A 73 -16.26 4.62 -10.72
CA ALA A 73 -15.82 3.89 -11.91
C ALA A 73 -14.35 3.45 -11.83
N ALA A 74 -13.50 4.32 -11.29
CA ALA A 74 -12.08 4.06 -11.15
C ALA A 74 -11.83 2.99 -10.06
N LEU A 75 -12.52 3.08 -8.93
CA LEU A 75 -12.36 2.15 -7.83
C LEU A 75 -13.08 0.81 -8.03
N GLY A 76 -14.04 0.74 -8.96
CA GLY A 76 -14.92 -0.42 -9.15
C GLY A 76 -16.05 -0.47 -8.13
N VAL A 77 -16.46 0.67 -7.57
CA VAL A 77 -17.51 0.77 -6.54
C VAL A 77 -18.89 0.49 -7.14
N THR A 78 -19.67 -0.33 -6.44
CA THR A 78 -21.08 -0.61 -6.75
C THR A 78 -22.01 0.29 -5.95
N TYR A 79 -21.76 0.42 -4.65
CA TYR A 79 -22.52 1.29 -3.76
C TYR A 79 -21.70 1.73 -2.53
N VAL A 80 -22.15 2.83 -1.93
CA VAL A 80 -21.60 3.40 -0.69
C VAL A 80 -22.75 3.62 0.28
N ILE A 81 -22.56 3.28 1.55
CA ILE A 81 -23.51 3.59 2.63
C ILE A 81 -22.79 4.47 3.66
N TRP A 82 -23.42 5.58 4.00
CA TRP A 82 -22.96 6.46 5.06
C TRP A 82 -24.17 7.08 5.76
N ARG A 83 -24.22 6.95 7.07
CA ARG A 83 -25.25 7.53 7.96
C ARG A 83 -26.67 7.37 7.43
N GLU A 84 -27.12 6.13 7.31
CA GLU A 84 -28.47 5.79 6.84
C GLU A 84 -28.82 6.29 5.43
N HIS A 85 -27.81 6.59 4.61
CA HIS A 85 -28.00 6.92 3.21
C HIS A 85 -27.16 6.02 2.32
N LEU A 86 -27.74 5.56 1.23
CA LEU A 86 -27.09 4.72 0.24
C LEU A 86 -27.07 5.43 -1.10
N TRP A 87 -25.88 5.49 -1.68
CA TRP A 87 -25.67 5.85 -3.08
C TRP A 87 -25.18 4.62 -3.85
N SER A 88 -25.59 4.46 -5.11
CA SER A 88 -25.20 3.30 -5.93
C SER A 88 -25.03 3.68 -7.39
N THR A 89 -24.08 3.07 -8.08
CA THR A 89 -23.85 3.31 -9.51
C THR A 89 -25.07 2.99 -10.38
N ALA A 90 -25.85 1.96 -10.02
CA ALA A 90 -27.06 1.56 -10.74
C ALA A 90 -28.21 2.60 -10.67
N LYS A 91 -28.15 3.54 -9.72
CA LYS A 91 -29.16 4.59 -9.47
C LYS A 91 -28.45 5.91 -9.16
N ALA A 92 -27.41 6.23 -9.94
CA ALA A 92 -26.50 7.33 -9.63
C ALA A 92 -27.19 8.71 -9.73
N ASP A 93 -28.18 8.82 -10.60
CA ASP A 93 -29.05 9.97 -10.86
C ASP A 93 -30.02 10.27 -9.69
N GLU A 94 -30.44 9.25 -8.94
CA GLU A 94 -31.27 9.41 -7.74
C GLU A 94 -30.50 9.99 -6.53
N GLY A 95 -29.17 10.12 -6.63
CA GLY A 95 -28.34 10.63 -5.56
C GLY A 95 -28.32 9.75 -4.30
N TRP A 96 -28.16 10.37 -3.13
CA TRP A 96 -28.20 9.69 -1.83
C TRP A 96 -29.64 9.36 -1.46
N ARG A 97 -29.94 8.08 -1.25
CA ARG A 97 -31.28 7.58 -0.93
C ARG A 97 -31.35 7.12 0.51
N ARG A 98 -32.43 7.46 1.21
CA ARG A 98 -32.58 7.15 2.64
C ARG A 98 -32.87 5.66 2.85
N CYS A 99 -32.10 5.04 3.73
CA CYS A 99 -32.26 3.66 4.16
C CYS A 99 -33.66 3.41 4.74
N GLY A 100 -34.25 2.26 4.43
CA GLY A 100 -35.59 1.89 4.87
C GLY A 100 -36.73 2.66 4.18
N GLN A 101 -36.42 3.61 3.30
CA GLN A 101 -37.42 4.36 2.52
C GLN A 101 -37.23 4.12 1.04
N THR A 102 -36.15 4.67 0.47
CA THR A 102 -35.85 4.61 -0.97
C THR A 102 -34.61 3.77 -1.26
N ALA A 103 -33.97 3.20 -0.24
CA ALA A 103 -32.85 2.25 -0.35
C ALA A 103 -32.96 1.08 0.63
N SER A 104 -32.43 -0.09 0.21
CA SER A 104 -32.53 -1.38 0.93
C SER A 104 -31.47 -1.57 2.02
N CYS A 105 -31.09 -0.50 2.71
CA CYS A 105 -30.18 -0.51 3.85
C CYS A 105 -30.94 -0.24 5.15
N TYR A 106 -30.28 -0.45 6.29
CA TYR A 106 -30.89 -0.35 7.62
C TYR A 106 -30.85 1.08 8.17
N THR A 107 -31.89 1.44 8.92
CA THR A 107 -31.98 2.63 9.78
C THR A 107 -32.38 2.17 11.18
N GLY A 108 -31.85 2.79 12.22
CA GLY A 108 -32.17 2.40 13.59
C GLY A 108 -31.12 2.80 14.62
N PRO A 109 -31.30 2.37 15.89
CA PRO A 109 -30.49 2.84 17.01
C PRO A 109 -29.08 2.25 17.06
N ASP A 110 -28.84 1.11 16.40
CA ASP A 110 -27.53 0.47 16.37
C ASP A 110 -26.59 1.21 15.39
N PRO A 111 -25.53 1.87 15.86
CA PRO A 111 -24.69 2.72 15.01
C PRO A 111 -24.01 1.95 13.88
N SER A 112 -23.59 0.70 14.13
CA SER A 112 -22.89 -0.09 13.13
C SER A 112 -23.86 -0.59 12.06
N ALA A 113 -25.02 -1.13 12.43
CA ALA A 113 -26.04 -1.56 11.48
C ALA A 113 -26.58 -0.38 10.65
N ALA A 114 -26.73 0.80 11.27
CA ALA A 114 -27.19 2.02 10.60
C ALA A 114 -26.06 2.79 9.87
N HIS A 115 -24.84 2.26 9.86
CA HIS A 115 -23.67 2.86 9.20
C HIS A 115 -23.38 4.29 9.69
N LEU A 116 -23.62 4.55 10.98
CA LEU A 116 -23.35 5.83 11.63
C LEU A 116 -21.86 5.98 12.00
N ASP A 117 -21.18 4.86 12.26
CA ASP A 117 -19.80 4.80 12.77
C ASP A 117 -18.74 4.44 11.72
N HIS A 118 -19.16 4.05 10.51
CA HIS A 118 -18.27 3.72 9.41
C HIS A 118 -18.89 4.06 8.05
N VAL A 119 -18.03 4.33 7.07
CA VAL A 119 -18.42 4.37 5.66
C VAL A 119 -18.27 2.96 5.09
N HIS A 120 -19.36 2.38 4.58
CA HIS A 120 -19.33 1.09 3.92
C HIS A 120 -19.22 1.28 2.41
N ILE A 121 -18.26 0.60 1.79
CA ILE A 121 -17.99 0.67 0.35
C ILE A 121 -18.00 -0.75 -0.21
N SER A 122 -18.90 -1.00 -1.16
CA SER A 122 -18.94 -2.26 -1.90
C SER A 122 -18.45 -2.08 -3.33
N VAL A 123 -17.85 -3.14 -3.88
CA VAL A 123 -17.19 -3.14 -5.20
C VAL A 123 -17.61 -4.32 -6.09
N HIS A 124 -17.37 -4.21 -7.39
CA HIS A 124 -17.57 -5.29 -8.37
C HIS A 124 -16.57 -6.44 -8.17
N GLY A 125 -15.35 -6.11 -7.74
CA GLY A 125 -14.30 -7.06 -7.37
C GLY A 125 -13.07 -6.96 -8.27
N THR A 126 -13.25 -6.81 -9.58
CA THR A 126 -12.15 -6.68 -10.57
C THR A 126 -12.37 -5.63 -11.66
N GLN A 127 -13.46 -4.86 -11.60
CA GLN A 127 -13.85 -3.95 -12.69
C GLN A 127 -13.31 -2.53 -12.53
N GLY A 128 -12.75 -2.19 -11.37
CA GLY A 128 -12.17 -0.87 -11.15
C GLY A 128 -11.01 -0.61 -12.10
N THR A 129 -11.12 0.47 -12.87
CA THR A 129 -10.18 0.86 -13.92
C THR A 129 -9.06 1.78 -13.43
N ALA A 130 -9.19 2.36 -12.23
CA ALA A 130 -8.05 2.94 -11.57
C ALA A 130 -7.05 1.81 -11.41
N THR A 131 -5.94 1.89 -12.11
CA THR A 131 -4.70 1.43 -11.50
C THR A 131 -4.67 2.10 -10.14
N THR A 132 -4.60 1.35 -9.02
CA THR A 132 -4.20 1.99 -7.77
C THR A 132 -3.04 2.87 -8.14
N LYS A 133 -3.13 4.19 -8.00
CA LYS A 133 -1.92 4.99 -7.91
C LYS A 133 -1.28 4.76 -6.54
N ALA A 134 -1.26 3.51 -6.06
CA ALA A 134 -0.03 2.95 -5.54
C ALA A 134 0.92 2.98 -6.73
N ALA A 135 1.61 4.10 -6.92
CA ALA A 135 2.58 4.36 -7.97
C ALA A 135 2.80 3.16 -8.92
N SER A 136 1.91 2.96 -9.91
CA SER A 136 2.30 2.23 -11.12
C SER A 136 3.15 3.18 -11.96
N GLY A 137 4.17 3.78 -11.33
CA GLY A 137 5.38 4.06 -12.06
C GLY A 137 5.91 2.70 -12.52
N SER A 138 6.55 2.68 -13.67
CA SER A 138 7.43 1.58 -14.08
C SER A 138 8.11 0.96 -12.86
N VAL A 139 8.18 -0.37 -12.77
CA VAL A 139 8.99 -1.02 -11.74
C VAL A 139 10.18 -1.62 -12.46
N VAL A 140 11.38 -1.33 -11.99
CA VAL A 140 12.62 -1.79 -12.61
C VAL A 140 13.46 -2.55 -11.61
N LEU A 141 14.34 -3.41 -12.12
CA LEU A 141 15.38 -4.01 -11.30
C LEU A 141 16.34 -2.90 -10.81
N PRO A 142 16.82 -2.98 -9.55
CA PRO A 142 17.68 -1.95 -8.98
C PRO A 142 19.08 -1.94 -9.59
N VAL A 143 19.51 -3.07 -10.17
CA VAL A 143 20.82 -3.28 -10.79
C VAL A 143 20.60 -4.07 -12.09
N ASP A 144 21.28 -3.72 -13.18
CA ASP A 144 21.05 -4.34 -14.50
C ASP A 144 21.78 -5.68 -14.69
N ARG A 145 23.01 -5.79 -14.18
CA ARG A 145 23.83 -7.01 -14.26
C ARG A 145 24.27 -7.39 -12.87
N TYR A 146 23.74 -8.50 -12.36
CA TYR A 146 23.98 -8.95 -11.01
C TYR A 146 23.89 -10.48 -10.93
N ARG A 147 24.32 -11.00 -9.79
CA ARG A 147 23.99 -12.35 -9.32
C ARG A 147 23.32 -12.24 -7.97
N LEU A 148 22.19 -12.91 -7.78
CA LEU A 148 21.59 -13.02 -6.45
C LEU A 148 22.45 -13.90 -5.55
N THR A 149 22.83 -13.39 -4.37
CA THR A 149 23.71 -14.12 -3.43
C THR A 149 23.03 -14.55 -2.14
N SER A 150 22.00 -13.83 -1.71
CA SER A 150 21.19 -14.16 -0.54
C SER A 150 19.75 -13.72 -0.77
N ARG A 151 18.80 -14.50 -0.27
CA ARG A 151 17.35 -14.27 -0.40
C ARG A 151 16.73 -13.91 0.95
N PHE A 152 15.54 -13.36 0.90
CA PHE A 152 14.80 -13.03 2.11
C PHE A 152 14.49 -14.30 2.89
N GLY A 153 14.69 -14.27 4.20
CA GLY A 153 14.45 -15.41 5.09
C GLY A 153 15.62 -16.38 5.20
N ASP A 154 16.70 -16.22 4.43
CA ASP A 154 17.91 -17.05 4.59
C ASP A 154 18.45 -16.95 6.02
N THR A 155 18.87 -18.09 6.58
CA THR A 155 19.37 -18.20 7.96
C THR A 155 20.83 -18.66 7.98
N GLY A 156 21.58 -18.30 9.02
CA GLY A 156 22.98 -18.67 9.15
C GLY A 156 23.76 -17.71 10.05
N PRO A 157 25.05 -17.96 10.29
CA PRO A 157 25.86 -17.22 11.26
C PRO A 157 26.08 -15.74 10.91
N ARG A 158 25.76 -15.33 9.67
CA ARG A 158 25.86 -13.95 9.19
C ARG A 158 24.69 -13.06 9.64
N TRP A 159 23.59 -13.64 10.11
CA TRP A 159 22.37 -12.90 10.45
C TRP A 159 21.92 -13.20 11.88
N LYS A 160 21.47 -12.16 12.62
CA LYS A 160 20.98 -12.33 14.01
C LYS A 160 19.74 -13.23 14.12
N LYS A 161 18.91 -13.26 13.08
CA LYS A 161 17.70 -14.10 13.00
C LYS A 161 17.58 -14.70 11.60
N ALA A 162 17.35 -13.84 10.63
CA ALA A 162 17.26 -14.18 9.21
C ALA A 162 17.62 -12.96 8.38
N HIS A 163 17.91 -13.18 7.10
CA HIS A 163 18.15 -12.14 6.11
C HIS A 163 16.86 -11.40 5.78
N THR A 164 16.87 -10.06 5.88
CA THR A 164 15.67 -9.21 5.77
C THR A 164 15.45 -8.58 4.40
N GLY A 165 16.28 -8.94 3.41
CA GLY A 165 16.24 -8.37 2.08
C GLY A 165 16.63 -9.36 0.98
N LEU A 166 17.04 -8.81 -0.15
CA LEU A 166 17.52 -9.53 -1.32
C LEU A 166 18.85 -8.93 -1.76
N ASP A 167 19.88 -9.76 -1.90
CA ASP A 167 21.24 -9.29 -2.19
C ASP A 167 21.58 -9.44 -3.68
N PHE A 168 21.87 -8.30 -4.31
CA PHE A 168 22.28 -8.19 -5.70
C PHE A 168 23.78 -7.95 -5.77
N ALA A 169 24.57 -9.02 -5.93
CA ALA A 169 26.02 -8.91 -6.07
C ALA A 169 26.40 -8.33 -7.44
N ALA A 170 27.18 -7.25 -7.41
CA ALA A 170 27.71 -6.56 -8.57
C ALA A 170 28.99 -5.80 -8.17
N PRO A 171 29.88 -5.43 -9.12
CA PRO A 171 31.09 -4.67 -8.80
C PRO A 171 30.79 -3.34 -8.10
N THR A 172 31.66 -2.94 -7.16
CA THR A 172 31.61 -1.59 -6.55
C THR A 172 31.56 -0.52 -7.65
N GLY A 173 30.73 0.50 -7.46
CA GLY A 173 30.50 1.57 -8.44
C GLY A 173 29.33 1.33 -9.39
N THR A 174 28.85 0.09 -9.53
CA THR A 174 27.69 -0.23 -10.39
C THR A 174 26.48 0.62 -10.00
N PRO A 175 25.80 1.31 -10.93
CA PRO A 175 24.66 2.15 -10.61
C PRO A 175 23.51 1.38 -9.93
N ILE A 176 22.98 1.97 -8.85
CA ILE A 176 21.76 1.53 -8.18
C ILE A 176 20.62 2.44 -8.62
N LYS A 177 19.53 1.85 -9.09
CA LYS A 177 18.33 2.54 -9.53
C LYS A 177 17.22 2.43 -8.49
N ALA A 178 16.44 3.50 -8.34
CA ALA A 178 15.18 3.44 -7.64
C ALA A 178 14.24 2.44 -8.34
N ILE A 179 13.77 1.42 -7.62
CA ILE A 179 12.93 0.36 -8.22
C ILE A 179 11.53 0.86 -8.58
N THR A 180 11.08 1.96 -7.96
CA THR A 180 9.78 2.59 -8.22
C THR A 180 9.87 4.09 -7.92
N ALA A 181 8.81 4.84 -8.26
CA ALA A 181 8.73 6.26 -7.95
C ALA A 181 8.45 6.51 -6.46
N GLY A 182 9.08 7.53 -5.89
CA GLY A 182 8.84 7.91 -4.49
C GLY A 182 9.67 9.13 -4.07
N THR A 183 9.70 9.38 -2.77
CA THR A 183 10.49 10.44 -2.16
C THR A 183 11.61 9.83 -1.34
N ILE A 184 12.84 10.34 -1.49
CA ILE A 184 13.96 9.97 -0.62
C ILE A 184 13.69 10.54 0.77
N THR A 185 13.56 9.67 1.77
CA THR A 185 13.23 10.07 3.13
C THR A 185 14.42 10.01 4.08
N ARG A 186 15.46 9.24 3.74
CA ARG A 186 16.72 9.19 4.50
C ARG A 186 17.91 8.89 3.60
N THR A 187 19.05 9.46 3.96
CA THR A 187 20.39 9.14 3.43
C THR A 187 21.35 9.21 4.61
N GLU A 188 21.96 8.09 5.01
CA GLU A 188 22.75 8.04 6.26
C GLU A 188 23.81 6.92 6.22
N SER A 189 24.79 6.99 7.13
CA SER A 189 25.64 5.85 7.48
C SER A 189 24.99 5.07 8.63
N ALA A 190 24.33 3.97 8.30
CA ALA A 190 23.41 3.22 9.17
C ALA A 190 24.04 1.93 9.74
N GLY A 191 25.22 2.04 10.35
CA GLY A 191 25.88 0.94 11.06
C GLY A 191 26.05 -0.31 10.18
N ALA A 192 25.37 -1.40 10.51
CA ALA A 192 25.45 -2.66 9.76
C ALA A 192 25.01 -2.52 8.30
N TYR A 193 24.09 -1.60 7.97
CA TYR A 193 23.70 -1.34 6.59
C TYR A 193 24.73 -0.52 5.79
N GLY A 194 25.74 0.05 6.45
CA GLY A 194 26.66 0.98 5.80
C GLY A 194 25.94 2.23 5.29
N ASN A 195 26.33 2.73 4.13
CA ASN A 195 25.60 3.84 3.50
C ASN A 195 24.25 3.35 3.00
N LEU A 196 23.19 4.01 3.46
CA LEU A 196 21.81 3.64 3.25
C LEU A 196 21.02 4.80 2.65
N THR A 197 20.32 4.52 1.56
CA THR A 197 19.25 5.37 1.02
C THR A 197 17.91 4.73 1.33
N THR A 198 16.96 5.53 1.83
CA THR A 198 15.57 5.12 2.04
C THR A 198 14.64 5.88 1.11
N LEU A 199 13.79 5.15 0.38
CA LEU A 199 12.74 5.71 -0.49
C LEU A 199 11.37 5.34 0.06
N THR A 200 10.48 6.31 0.18
CA THR A 200 9.08 6.10 0.60
C THR A 200 8.13 6.44 -0.54
N THR A 201 7.24 5.51 -0.86
CA THR A 201 6.18 5.67 -1.88
C THR A 201 4.96 6.36 -1.30
N SER A 202 4.04 6.77 -2.17
CA SER A 202 2.76 7.39 -1.76
C SER A 202 1.86 6.47 -0.93
N ASP A 203 2.01 5.15 -1.06
CA ASP A 203 1.26 4.16 -0.25
C ASP A 203 1.95 3.81 1.07
N GLY A 204 3.06 4.48 1.42
CA GLY A 204 3.80 4.26 2.66
C GLY A 204 4.76 3.06 2.63
N THR A 205 4.90 2.37 1.49
CA THR A 205 5.96 1.36 1.32
C THR A 205 7.33 2.04 1.40
N VAL A 206 8.25 1.41 2.13
CA VAL A 206 9.60 1.92 2.34
C VAL A 206 10.61 0.95 1.76
N PHE A 207 11.55 1.46 0.96
CA PHE A 207 12.62 0.69 0.35
C PHE A 207 13.95 1.09 0.95
N TYR A 208 14.74 0.12 1.36
CA TYR A 208 16.12 0.34 1.83
C TYR A 208 17.09 -0.11 0.75
N TYR A 209 18.04 0.75 0.42
CA TYR A 209 19.15 0.46 -0.49
C TYR A 209 20.45 0.60 0.31
N ALA A 210 20.98 -0.52 0.77
CA ALA A 210 22.12 -0.53 1.69
C ALA A 210 23.45 -0.86 1.00
N HIS A 211 24.53 -0.74 1.78
CA HIS A 211 25.92 -1.04 1.42
C HIS A 211 26.49 -0.16 0.30
N GLN A 212 25.89 1.00 0.05
CA GLN A 212 26.27 1.85 -1.08
C GLN A 212 27.72 2.37 -0.96
N SER A 213 28.42 2.49 -2.07
CA SER A 213 29.72 3.18 -2.13
C SER A 213 29.55 4.69 -2.27
N ALA A 214 28.48 5.12 -2.94
CA ALA A 214 28.08 6.50 -3.11
C ALA A 214 26.56 6.62 -3.07
N ILE A 215 26.09 7.74 -2.52
CA ILE A 215 24.69 8.18 -2.56
C ILE A 215 24.64 9.43 -3.43
N THR A 216 23.80 9.44 -4.46
CA THR A 216 23.74 10.54 -5.47
C THR A 216 22.44 11.33 -5.40
N VAL A 217 21.67 11.17 -4.32
CA VAL A 217 20.38 11.82 -4.09
C VAL A 217 20.34 12.46 -2.71
N THR A 218 19.40 13.38 -2.52
CA THR A 218 19.20 14.10 -1.25
C THR A 218 17.83 13.81 -0.63
N VAL A 219 17.73 13.94 0.69
CA VAL A 219 16.44 13.83 1.40
C VAL A 219 15.46 14.88 0.88
N GLY A 220 14.21 14.46 0.65
CA GLY A 220 13.15 15.26 0.04
C GLY A 220 13.09 15.17 -1.48
N GLN A 221 14.14 14.66 -2.14
CA GLN A 221 14.15 14.47 -3.59
C GLN A 221 13.07 13.47 -4.02
N ARG A 222 12.26 13.87 -5.00
CA ARG A 222 11.34 12.96 -5.70
C ARG A 222 12.08 12.28 -6.84
N VAL A 223 11.96 10.97 -6.92
CA VAL A 223 12.56 10.16 -7.98
C VAL A 223 11.49 9.34 -8.70
N THR A 224 11.78 8.99 -9.94
CA THR A 224 10.98 8.02 -10.70
C THR A 224 11.74 6.71 -10.80
N ALA A 225 11.06 5.64 -11.17
CA ALA A 225 11.71 4.36 -11.37
C ALA A 225 12.83 4.44 -12.41
N GLY A 226 13.95 3.79 -12.14
CA GLY A 226 15.14 3.85 -12.99
C GLY A 226 16.06 5.03 -12.70
N THR A 227 15.63 6.02 -11.90
CA THR A 227 16.51 7.10 -11.45
C THR A 227 17.68 6.51 -10.67
N VAL A 228 18.91 6.87 -11.03
CA VAL A 228 20.11 6.44 -10.30
C VAL A 228 20.16 7.17 -8.96
N ILE A 229 20.22 6.39 -7.87
CA ILE A 229 20.21 6.89 -6.48
C ILE A 229 21.53 6.67 -5.74
N GLY A 230 22.46 5.96 -6.37
CA GLY A 230 23.80 5.76 -5.87
C GLY A 230 24.49 4.62 -6.58
N SER A 231 25.49 4.03 -5.93
CA SER A 231 26.31 2.95 -6.49
C SER A 231 26.48 1.80 -5.52
N VAL A 232 26.51 0.57 -6.05
CA VAL A 232 26.85 -0.66 -5.32
C VAL A 232 28.18 -0.46 -4.61
N GLY A 233 28.29 -0.97 -3.39
CA GLY A 233 29.51 -0.87 -2.61
C GLY A 233 29.66 -2.03 -1.66
N ALA A 234 30.55 -1.84 -0.70
CA ALA A 234 30.85 -2.80 0.35
C ALA A 234 30.95 -2.09 1.72
N THR A 235 30.06 -1.13 1.98
CA THR A 235 30.04 -0.41 3.27
C THR A 235 29.17 -1.13 4.30
N GLY A 236 29.52 -1.03 5.59
CA GLY A 236 28.79 -1.72 6.66
C GLY A 236 29.25 -3.16 6.85
N ASN A 237 28.35 -4.03 7.30
CA ASN A 237 28.66 -5.43 7.63
C ASN A 237 28.44 -6.33 6.41
N VAL A 238 29.46 -6.46 5.57
CA VAL A 238 29.41 -7.22 4.32
C VAL A 238 30.67 -8.05 4.11
N THR A 239 30.57 -9.13 3.32
CA THR A 239 31.72 -9.96 2.93
C THR A 239 32.18 -9.70 1.49
N GLY A 240 31.51 -8.80 0.76
CA GLY A 240 31.80 -8.48 -0.63
C GLY A 240 30.80 -7.45 -1.17
N ALA A 241 31.10 -6.88 -2.33
CA ALA A 241 30.29 -5.82 -2.92
C ALA A 241 28.93 -6.34 -3.40
N HIS A 242 27.86 -5.71 -2.92
CA HIS A 242 26.47 -5.98 -3.33
C HIS A 242 25.55 -4.83 -2.93
N LEU A 243 24.38 -4.77 -3.56
CA LEU A 243 23.24 -4.03 -3.02
C LEU A 243 22.42 -4.97 -2.15
N HIS A 244 22.13 -4.57 -0.91
CA HIS A 244 21.09 -5.19 -0.11
C HIS A 244 19.80 -4.36 -0.23
N LEU A 245 18.76 -4.96 -0.79
CA LEU A 245 17.44 -4.34 -0.98
C LEU A 245 16.44 -4.87 0.05
N GLU A 246 15.82 -4.00 0.83
CA GLU A 246 14.60 -4.35 1.59
C GLU A 246 13.35 -3.70 1.02
N VAL A 247 12.23 -4.40 1.14
CA VAL A 247 10.89 -3.85 0.95
C VAL A 247 10.15 -3.92 2.27
N ARG A 248 9.74 -2.78 2.81
CA ARG A 248 9.12 -2.67 4.14
C ARG A 248 7.71 -2.12 4.02
N ILE A 249 6.72 -2.89 4.46
CA ILE A 249 5.30 -2.52 4.46
C ILE A 249 4.84 -2.41 5.91
N GLY A 250 4.28 -1.27 6.31
CA GLY A 250 3.91 -1.02 7.71
C GLY A 250 5.08 -1.17 8.68
N GLY A 251 6.30 -0.85 8.24
CA GLY A 251 7.53 -0.98 9.04
C GLY A 251 8.12 -2.38 9.14
N THR A 252 7.46 -3.41 8.56
CA THR A 252 7.92 -4.80 8.60
C THR A 252 8.61 -5.18 7.27
N PRO A 253 9.82 -5.77 7.29
CA PRO A 253 10.45 -6.34 6.10
C PRO A 253 9.59 -7.43 5.46
N THR A 254 9.51 -7.41 4.13
CA THR A 254 8.80 -8.38 3.30
C THR A 254 9.71 -8.86 2.18
N ASP A 255 9.44 -10.05 1.62
CA ASP A 255 10.24 -10.66 0.57
C ASP A 255 10.32 -9.77 -0.70
N PRO A 256 11.50 -9.20 -1.02
CA PRO A 256 11.67 -8.36 -2.21
C PRO A 256 11.56 -9.14 -3.52
N ASP A 257 11.97 -10.43 -3.56
CA ASP A 257 11.87 -11.24 -4.78
C ASP A 257 10.41 -11.44 -5.15
N ARG A 258 9.59 -11.86 -4.17
CA ARG A 258 8.13 -11.96 -4.36
C ARG A 258 7.51 -10.62 -4.72
N TRP A 259 7.94 -9.52 -4.10
CA TRP A 259 7.43 -8.18 -4.41
C TRP A 259 7.72 -7.75 -5.85
N LEU A 260 8.92 -8.05 -6.36
CA LEU A 260 9.34 -7.77 -7.74
C LEU A 260 8.62 -8.69 -8.75
N ARG A 261 8.51 -10.00 -8.47
CA ARG A 261 7.82 -10.97 -9.34
C ARG A 261 6.34 -10.68 -9.52
N THR A 262 5.66 -10.27 -8.45
CA THR A 262 4.24 -9.85 -8.53
C THR A 262 4.03 -8.57 -9.35
N ARG A 263 5.12 -7.89 -9.75
CA ARG A 263 5.14 -6.71 -10.63
C ARG A 263 5.75 -6.99 -12.01
N GLY A 264 5.87 -8.27 -12.38
CA GLY A 264 6.31 -8.69 -13.70
C GLY A 264 7.82 -8.70 -13.93
N LEU A 265 8.63 -8.52 -12.89
CA LEU A 265 10.08 -8.64 -12.97
C LEU A 265 10.56 -10.04 -12.57
N THR A 266 11.69 -10.47 -13.13
CA THR A 266 12.33 -11.74 -12.75
C THR A 266 13.74 -11.47 -12.22
N PRO A 267 13.90 -11.29 -10.90
CA PRO A 267 15.19 -11.25 -10.25
C PRO A 267 15.94 -12.58 -10.32
#